data_AF-A0A850JT75-F1
#
_entry.id   AF-A0A850JT75-F1
#
_cell.length_a   1.000
_cell.length_b   1.000
_cell.length_c   1.000
_cell.angle_alpha   90.00
_cell.angle_beta   90.00
_cell.angle_gamma   90.00
#
_symmetry.space_group_name_H-M   'P 1'
#
loop_
_entity.id
_entity.type
_entity.pdbx_description
1 polymer ?
#
loop_
_entity_poly.entity_id
_entity_poly.type
_entity_poly.pdbx_seq_one_letter_code
_entity_poly.pdbx_strand_id
1 'polypeptide(L)' 'VNKFKKDITKDLEELEILIQNQEKEAIAQKAHYIKNSCLNVALDDICSLLQELETKSVSMEESLDLYKQIKQKIKAII' A
#
# COMPACT_ATOMS: atom_id res chain seq x y z
N VAL A 1 -12.96 -5.22 -13.30
CA VAL A 1 -12.15 -6.08 -12.39
C VAL A 1 -10.71 -6.25 -12.86
N ASN A 2 -10.42 -6.66 -14.10
CA ASN A 2 -9.03 -6.91 -14.54
C ASN A 2 -8.08 -5.70 -14.53
N LYS A 3 -8.59 -4.48 -14.79
CA LYS A 3 -7.76 -3.26 -14.77
C LYS A 3 -7.24 -2.94 -13.37
N PHE A 4 -8.12 -2.95 -12.36
CA PHE A 4 -7.75 -2.75 -10.96
C PHE A 4 -6.68 -3.75 -10.50
N LYS A 5 -6.84 -5.05 -10.80
CA LYS A 5 -5.86 -6.09 -10.42
C LYS A 5 -4.47 -5.83 -10.99
N LYS A 6 -4.39 -5.36 -12.23
CA LYS A 6 -3.11 -5.04 -12.88
C LYS A 6 -2.48 -3.78 -12.28
N ASP A 7 -3.28 -2.74 -12.10
CA ASP A 7 -2.82 -1.44 -11.58
C ASP A 7 -2.34 -1.59 -10.13
N ILE A 8 -3.12 -2.26 -9.27
CA ILE A 8 -2.78 -2.45 -7.85
C ILE A 8 -1.52 -3.29 -7.66
N THR A 9 -1.29 -4.31 -8.50
CA THR A 9 -0.08 -5.15 -8.41
C THR A 9 1.16 -4.32 -8.71
N LYS A 10 1.12 -3.50 -9.77
CA LYS A 10 2.21 -2.57 -10.12
C LYS A 10 2.44 -1.54 -9.03
N ASP A 11 1.36 -0.99 -8.47
CA ASP A 11 1.46 -0.01 -7.40
C ASP A 11 2.11 -0.58 -6.13
N LEU A 12 1.84 -1.84 -5.80
CA LEU A 12 2.47 -2.54 -4.69
C LEU A 12 3.96 -2.85 -4.94
N GLU A 13 4.35 -3.15 -6.17
CA GLU A 13 5.76 -3.32 -6.53
C GLU A 13 6.52 -2.00 -6.41
N GLU A 14 5.93 -0.90 -6.90
CA GLU A 14 6.49 0.44 -6.74
C GLU A 14 6.61 0.83 -5.26
N LEU A 15 5.59 0.55 -4.44
CA LEU A 15 5.64 0.78 -3.00
C LEU A 15 6.77 -0.02 -2.31
N GLU A 16 6.99 -1.28 -2.73
CA GLU A 16 8.07 -2.12 -2.20
C GLU A 16 9.45 -1.51 -2.46
N ILE A 17 9.68 -1.00 -3.67
CA ILE A 17 10.93 -0.33 -4.06
C ILE A 17 11.15 0.91 -3.20
N LEU A 18 10.12 1.74 -2.99
CA LEU A 18 10.21 2.93 -2.14
C LEU A 18 10.56 2.59 -0.69
N ILE A 19 10.00 1.50 -0.15
CA ILE A 19 10.31 0.99 1.19
C ILE A 19 11.77 0.52 1.26
N GLN A 20 12.25 -0.22 0.27
CA GLN A 20 13.64 -0.69 0.21
C GLN A 20 14.63 0.48 0.12
N ASN A 21 14.28 1.53 -0.61
CA ASN A 21 15.08 2.76 -0.72
C ASN A 21 14.93 3.71 0.48
N GLN A 22 14.04 3.39 1.43
CA GLN A 22 13.75 4.19 2.63
C GLN A 22 13.24 5.61 2.31
N GLU A 23 12.50 5.77 1.20
CA GLU A 23 11.99 7.05 0.73
C GLU A 23 10.69 7.44 1.44
N LYS A 24 10.76 7.77 2.74
CA LYS A 24 9.58 7.99 3.62
C LYS A 24 8.49 8.89 3.03
N GLU A 25 8.86 10.00 2.41
CA GLU A 25 7.85 10.91 1.82
C GLU A 25 7.15 10.28 0.61
N ALA A 26 7.91 9.57 -0.24
CA ALA A 26 7.37 8.88 -1.39
C ALA A 26 6.49 7.68 -0.96
N ILE A 27 6.89 6.96 0.08
CA ILE A 27 6.09 5.88 0.70
C ILE A 27 4.72 6.42 1.10
N ALA A 28 4.69 7.53 1.85
CA ALA A 28 3.44 8.13 2.31
C ALA A 28 2.53 8.57 1.15
N GLN A 29 3.11 9.22 0.13
CA GLN A 29 2.37 9.63 -1.06
C GLN A 29 1.82 8.42 -1.85
N LYS A 30 2.63 7.38 -2.02
CA LYS A 30 2.22 6.17 -2.72
C LYS A 30 1.15 5.41 -1.95
N ALA A 31 1.26 5.32 -0.62
CA ALA A 31 0.24 4.74 0.24
C ALA A 31 -1.11 5.48 0.11
N HIS A 32 -1.09 6.82 0.13
CA HIS A 32 -2.29 7.63 -0.12
C HIS A 32 -2.92 7.36 -1.49
N TYR A 33 -2.09 7.28 -2.54
CA TYR A 33 -2.56 6.97 -3.89
C TYR A 33 -3.26 5.60 -3.96
N ILE A 34 -2.61 4.57 -3.42
CA ILE A 34 -3.15 3.21 -3.38
C ILE A 34 -4.45 3.17 -2.57
N LYS A 35 -4.52 3.88 -1.44
CA LYS A 35 -5.72 3.98 -0.60
C LYS A 35 -6.91 4.50 -1.42
N ASN A 36 -6.71 5.55 -2.21
CA ASN A 36 -7.75 6.10 -3.06
C ASN A 36 -8.21 5.11 -4.14
N SER A 37 -7.30 4.29 -4.66
CA SER A 37 -7.65 3.18 -5.57
C SER A 37 -8.48 2.10 -4.88
N CYS A 38 -8.22 1.82 -3.60
CA CYS A 38 -8.93 0.82 -2.79
C CYS A 38 -10.31 1.28 -2.27
N LEU A 39 -10.53 2.58 -2.07
CA LEU A 39 -11.81 3.13 -1.59
C LEU A 39 -12.99 2.78 -2.51
N ASN A 40 -12.76 2.74 -3.81
CA ASN A 40 -13.81 2.48 -4.81
C ASN A 40 -14.21 1.00 -4.93
N VAL A 41 -13.53 0.11 -4.21
CA VAL A 41 -13.72 -1.36 -4.29
C VAL A 41 -13.98 -2.01 -2.92
N ALA A 42 -14.36 -1.21 -1.92
CA ALA A 42 -14.74 -1.67 -0.57
C ALA A 42 -13.68 -2.52 0.15
N LEU A 43 -12.41 -2.13 0.02
CA LEU A 43 -11.27 -2.76 0.69
C LEU A 43 -10.90 -2.04 1.99
N ASP A 44 -11.86 -1.87 2.89
CA ASP A 44 -11.75 -1.01 4.08
C ASP A 44 -10.57 -1.39 4.98
N ASP A 45 -10.36 -2.68 5.24
CA ASP A 45 -9.19 -3.21 5.97
C ASP A 45 -7.86 -2.74 5.37
N ILE A 46 -7.74 -2.78 4.04
CA ILE A 46 -6.52 -2.38 3.33
C ILE A 46 -6.38 -0.85 3.36
N CYS A 47 -7.49 -0.12 3.26
CA CYS A 47 -7.51 1.34 3.39
C CYS A 47 -6.98 1.78 4.77
N SER A 48 -7.33 1.09 5.85
CA SER A 48 -6.80 1.37 7.19
C SER A 48 -5.29 1.16 7.27
N LEU A 49 -4.78 0.04 6.76
CA LEU A 49 -3.33 -0.24 6.74
C LEU A 49 -2.56 0.78 5.90
N LEU A 50 -3.13 1.21 4.76
CA LEU A 50 -2.53 2.24 3.92
C LEU A 50 -2.57 3.63 4.57
N GLN A 51 -3.59 3.92 5.36
CA GLN A 51 -3.68 5.15 6.15
C GLN A 51 -2.62 5.18 7.26
N GLU A 52 -2.35 4.05 7.90
CA GLU A 52 -1.23 3.94 8.83
C GLU A 52 0.10 4.19 8.11
N LEU A 53 0.31 3.57 6.95
CA LEU A 53 1.53 3.74 6.14
C LEU A 53 1.72 5.17 5.59
N GLU A 54 0.63 5.91 5.37
CA GLU A 54 0.64 7.34 5.02
C GLU A 54 1.18 8.23 6.17
N THR A 55 1.15 7.73 7.41
CA THR A 55 1.51 8.51 8.59
C THR A 55 3.03 8.64 8.73
N LYS A 56 3.53 9.87 8.75
CA LYS A 56 4.98 10.18 8.79
C LYS A 56 5.73 9.68 10.03
N SER A 57 5.02 9.29 11.09
CA SER A 57 5.61 8.76 12.33
C SER A 57 5.98 7.28 12.25
N VAL A 58 5.56 6.56 11.21
CA VAL A 58 5.84 5.14 11.04
C VAL A 58 7.33 4.92 10.76
N SER A 59 7.93 3.98 11.47
CA SER A 59 9.32 3.54 11.26
C SER A 59 9.44 2.72 9.98
N MET A 60 10.66 2.51 9.48
CA MET A 60 10.86 1.68 8.28
C MET A 60 10.52 0.20 8.52
N GLU A 61 10.74 -0.30 9.74
CA GLU A 61 10.40 -1.67 10.12
C GLU A 61 8.87 -1.87 10.13
N GLU A 62 8.14 -0.95 10.75
CA GLU A 62 6.68 -0.93 10.71
C GLU A 62 6.15 -0.75 9.27
N SER A 63 6.80 0.09 8.46
CA SER A 63 6.42 0.29 7.05
C SER A 63 6.51 -1.01 6.26
N LEU A 64 7.57 -1.78 6.49
CA LEU A 64 7.77 -3.09 5.86
C LEU A 64 6.74 -4.11 6.34
N ASP A 65 6.40 -4.12 7.63
CA ASP A 65 5.38 -5.01 8.18
C ASP A 65 3.99 -4.70 7.60
N LEU A 66 3.58 -3.43 7.64
CA LEU A 66 2.33 -2.95 7.04
C LEU A 66 2.25 -3.33 5.56
N TYR A 67 3.33 -3.11 4.80
CA TYR A 67 3.40 -3.51 3.40
C TYR A 67 3.16 -5.01 3.19
N LYS A 68 3.80 -5.87 4.01
CA LYS A 68 3.61 -7.32 3.93
C LYS A 68 2.15 -7.70 4.19
N GLN A 69 1.52 -7.10 5.19
CA GLN A 69 0.10 -7.33 5.49
C GLN A 69 -0.80 -6.90 4.33
N ILE A 70 -0.58 -5.71 3.76
CA ILE A 70 -1.30 -5.19 2.59
C ILE A 70 -1.15 -6.15 1.40
N LYS A 71 0.07 -6.56 1.08
CA LYS A 71 0.38 -7.46 -0.04
C LYS A 71 -0.32 -8.81 0.11
N GLN A 72 -0.32 -9.38 1.32
CA GLN A 72 -1.01 -10.64 1.61
C GLN A 72 -2.52 -10.51 1.45
N LYS A 73 -3.13 -9.46 2.01
CA LYS A 73 -4.58 -9.21 1.89
C LYS A 73 -4.99 -9.00 0.44
N ILE A 74 -4.26 -8.18 -0.32
CA ILE A 74 -4.56 -7.97 -1.75
C ILE A 74 -4.46 -9.27 -2.53
N LYS A 75 -3.41 -10.07 -2.31
CA LYS A 75 -3.23 -11.38 -2.96
C LYS A 75 -4.36 -12.38 -2.67
N ALA A 76 -5.02 -12.27 -1.52
CA ALA A 76 -6.16 -13.13 -1.18
C ALA A 76 -7.45 -12.78 -1.96
N ILE A 77 -7.51 -11.58 -2.55
CA ILE A 77 -8.71 -11.03 -3.19
C ILE A 77 -8.58 -11.03 -4.72
N ILE A 78 -7.35 -11.07 -5.24
CA ILE A 78 -7.07 -11.01 -6.69
C ILE A 78 -6.73 -12.36 -7.31
#